data_AF-A0A6P1DXC1-F1
#
_entry.id   AF-A0A6P1DXC1-F1
#
_cell.length_a   1.000
_cell.length_b   1.000
_cell.length_c   1.000
_cell.angle_alpha   90.00
_cell.angle_beta   90.00
_cell.angle_gamma   90.00
#
_symmetry.space_group_name_H-M   'P 1'
#
loop_
_entity.id
_entity.type
_entity.pdbx_description
1 polymer ?
#
loop_
_entity_poly.entity_id
_entity_poly.type
_entity_poly.pdbx_seq_one_letter_code
_entity_poly.pdbx_strand_id
1 'polypeptide(L)'
;MSAGSDQAAKASHCQRTEPSSTRLVATLSIAGLLSGLIIVSVYEATLPTITAYQAKMLREAVFKVLPEIDHIQRLVYADGTLAPKDAEEPDDEAVFGGYDARGGLVGYAIPSAGPGFQDTIHLLYGYVPAARMVTGMEILESRETPGLGDKIYKDQSFVDEFARLAVAPEIRAVKKGTATAPNEVDAITGATISSKAVVRIINEGNQRWLSRLPASSAQPQAERRAVPEPELRQRPSTTSPLSQRGARGDFGRHRSHRETIDGHFLSAASPRKAAPLNPAPHPESELPAGSRPLEAGG
;
A
#
# COMPACT_ATOMS: atom_id res chain seq x y z
N MET A 1 77.89 59.23 13.76
CA MET A 1 77.27 58.67 14.99
C MET A 1 75.84 59.19 15.01
N SER A 2 74.92 58.45 14.39
CA SER A 2 74.00 57.48 15.01
C SER A 2 72.64 58.13 15.28
N ALA A 3 71.77 58.03 14.29
CA ALA A 3 70.32 58.18 14.44
C ALA A 3 69.70 57.00 13.69
N GLY A 4 69.74 55.83 14.32
CA GLY A 4 69.02 54.63 13.88
C GLY A 4 67.60 54.71 14.40
N SER A 5 66.68 54.95 13.48
CA SER A 5 65.23 54.91 13.64
C SER A 5 64.76 53.54 14.12
N ASP A 6 64.36 53.46 15.38
CA ASP A 6 63.60 52.33 15.92
C ASP A 6 62.17 52.82 16.22
N GLN A 7 61.26 52.58 15.29
CA GLN A 7 59.83 52.76 15.51
C GLN A 7 59.06 51.58 14.92
N ALA A 8 59.05 50.53 15.74
CA ALA A 8 57.93 49.62 15.99
C ALA A 8 56.67 49.85 15.13
N ALA A 9 56.53 49.07 14.05
CA ALA A 9 55.25 48.74 13.48
C ALA A 9 54.48 47.87 14.49
N LYS A 10 53.71 48.51 15.37
CA LYS A 10 52.73 47.86 16.25
C LYS A 10 51.69 47.15 15.40
N ALA A 11 51.76 45.82 15.36
CA ALA A 11 50.69 44.98 14.84
C ALA A 11 49.37 45.32 15.55
N SER A 12 48.42 45.86 14.79
CA SER A 12 47.06 46.13 15.27
C SER A 12 46.34 44.81 15.46
N HIS A 13 46.42 44.27 16.67
CA HIS A 13 45.65 43.09 17.07
C HIS A 13 44.19 43.51 17.21
N CYS A 14 43.37 43.15 16.23
CA CYS A 14 41.92 43.31 16.29
C CYS A 14 41.39 42.34 17.35
N GLN A 15 41.21 42.80 18.59
CA GLN A 15 40.66 41.98 19.68
C GLN A 15 39.19 41.68 19.37
N ARG A 16 38.92 40.47 18.88
CA ARG A 16 37.57 39.94 18.68
C ARG A 16 37.00 39.61 20.07
N THR A 17 35.94 40.30 20.47
CA THR A 17 35.28 40.06 21.77
C THR A 17 34.60 38.70 21.72
N GLU A 18 35.15 37.70 22.42
CA GLU A 18 34.55 36.37 22.52
C GLU A 18 33.22 36.46 23.30
N PRO A 19 32.11 35.93 22.77
CA PRO A 19 30.84 35.92 23.49
C PRO A 19 30.94 35.09 24.78
N SER A 20 30.34 35.58 25.87
CA SER A 20 30.36 34.86 27.15
C SER A 20 29.67 33.50 27.01
N SER A 21 30.26 32.44 27.57
CA SER A 21 29.73 31.08 27.48
C SER A 21 28.27 30.97 27.94
N THR A 22 27.86 31.79 28.90
CA THR A 22 26.48 31.89 29.38
C THR A 22 25.50 32.42 28.32
N ARG A 23 25.91 33.39 27.50
CA ARG A 23 25.08 33.92 26.41
C ARG A 23 24.93 32.90 25.30
N LEU A 24 26.00 32.18 24.97
CA LEU A 24 25.95 31.10 23.99
C LEU A 24 25.01 29.99 24.46
N VAL A 25 25.14 29.51 25.70
CA VAL A 25 24.25 28.47 26.25
C VAL A 25 22.79 28.93 26.24
N ALA A 26 22.52 30.17 26.65
CA ALA A 26 21.16 30.71 26.67
C ALA A 26 20.54 30.82 25.26
N THR A 27 21.29 31.32 24.27
CA THR A 27 20.77 31.46 22.90
C THR A 27 20.50 30.11 22.26
N LEU A 28 21.40 29.13 22.41
CA LEU A 28 21.15 27.77 21.91
C LEU A 28 19.97 27.10 22.61
N SER A 29 19.80 27.30 23.92
CA SER A 29 18.68 26.73 24.68
C SER A 29 17.33 27.27 24.22
N ILE A 30 17.23 28.59 24.06
CA ILE A 30 16.00 29.24 23.59
C ILE A 30 15.71 28.85 22.14
N ALA A 31 16.71 28.88 21.26
CA ALA A 31 16.55 28.47 19.88
C ALA A 31 16.14 26.99 19.75
N GLY A 32 16.74 26.11 20.56
CA GLY A 32 16.41 24.68 20.60
C GLY A 32 14.99 24.44 21.11
N LEU A 33 14.58 25.09 22.19
CA LEU A 33 13.23 24.99 22.73
C LEU A 33 12.19 25.48 21.73
N LEU A 34 12.43 26.64 21.11
CA LEU A 34 11.54 27.19 20.09
C LEU A 34 11.44 26.25 18.89
N SER A 35 12.56 25.72 18.41
CA SER A 35 12.60 24.76 17.30
C SER A 35 11.84 23.47 17.62
N GLY A 36 12.06 22.89 18.80
CA GLY A 36 11.35 21.70 19.25
C GLY A 36 9.84 21.92 19.36
N LEU A 37 9.42 23.06 19.92
CA LEU A 37 8.00 23.42 20.02
C LEU A 37 7.35 23.52 18.64
N ILE A 38 8.04 24.14 17.67
CA ILE A 38 7.53 24.25 16.30
C ILE A 38 7.40 22.87 15.65
N ILE A 39 8.41 22.00 15.77
CA ILE A 39 8.38 20.65 15.18
C ILE A 39 7.22 19.83 15.75
N VAL A 40 7.04 19.81 17.08
CA VAL A 40 5.96 19.05 17.73
C VAL A 40 4.59 19.61 17.34
N SER A 41 4.44 20.94 17.28
CA SER A 41 3.17 21.57 16.89
C SER A 41 2.77 21.21 15.45
N VAL A 42 3.74 21.19 14.52
CA VAL A 42 3.50 20.78 13.13
C VAL A 42 3.16 19.30 13.04
N TYR A 43 3.83 18.45 13.82
CA TYR A 43 3.53 17.02 13.87
C TYR A 43 2.10 16.75 14.32
N GLU A 44 1.68 17.30 15.47
CA GLU A 44 0.32 17.14 16.01
C GLU A 44 -0.75 17.65 15.04
N ALA A 45 -0.50 18.78 14.36
CA ALA A 45 -1.43 19.32 13.36
C ALA A 45 -1.53 18.44 12.10
N THR A 46 -0.47 17.72 11.74
CA THR A 46 -0.41 16.90 10.51
C THR A 46 -0.86 15.46 10.74
N LEU A 47 -0.69 14.96 11.97
CA LEU A 47 -1.06 13.60 12.39
C LEU A 47 -2.47 13.15 11.98
N PRO A 48 -3.56 13.93 12.18
CA PRO A 48 -4.91 13.49 11.79
C PRO A 48 -5.05 13.32 10.27
N THR A 49 -4.32 14.11 9.48
CA THR A 49 -4.35 13.98 8.01
C THR A 49 -3.62 12.73 7.55
N ILE A 50 -2.46 12.43 8.16
CA ILE A 50 -1.66 11.24 7.84
C ILE A 50 -2.45 9.97 8.18
N THR A 51 -3.05 9.92 9.37
CA THR A 51 -3.82 8.77 9.84
C THR A 51 -5.07 8.53 8.97
N ALA A 52 -5.82 9.58 8.61
CA ALA A 52 -6.96 9.44 7.70
C ALA A 52 -6.54 8.95 6.30
N TYR A 53 -5.40 9.43 5.78
CA TYR A 53 -4.86 8.96 4.51
C TYR A 53 -4.41 7.50 4.58
N GLN A 54 -3.72 7.11 5.65
CA GLN A 54 -3.32 5.71 5.89
C GLN A 54 -4.52 4.78 6.01
N ALA A 55 -5.56 5.18 6.75
CA ALA A 55 -6.80 4.42 6.88
C ALA A 55 -7.50 4.23 5.51
N LYS A 56 -7.51 5.28 4.67
CA LYS A 56 -8.02 5.20 3.30
C LYS A 56 -7.20 4.23 2.44
N MET A 57 -5.88 4.37 2.41
CA MET A 57 -4.99 3.49 1.64
C MET A 57 -5.12 2.04 2.08
N LEU A 58 -5.18 1.79 3.38
CA LEU A 58 -5.40 0.46 3.94
C LEU A 58 -6.74 -0.12 3.52
N ARG A 59 -7.82 0.68 3.61
CA ARG A 59 -9.15 0.27 3.16
C ARG A 59 -9.15 -0.11 1.68
N GLU A 60 -8.57 0.73 0.82
CA GLU A 60 -8.44 0.45 -0.62
C GLU A 60 -7.61 -0.81 -0.88
N ALA A 61 -6.52 -1.01 -0.15
CA ALA A 61 -5.70 -2.22 -0.24
C ALA A 61 -6.49 -3.47 0.17
N VAL A 62 -7.33 -3.42 1.21
CA VAL A 62 -8.19 -4.55 1.62
C VAL A 62 -9.14 -4.95 0.48
N PHE A 63 -9.80 -3.98 -0.16
CA PHE A 63 -10.68 -4.26 -1.32
C PHE A 63 -9.91 -4.80 -2.54
N LYS A 64 -8.64 -4.40 -2.70
CA LYS A 64 -7.78 -4.90 -3.78
C LYS A 64 -7.38 -6.36 -3.58
N VAL A 65 -7.04 -6.75 -2.35
CA VAL A 65 -6.55 -8.11 -2.05
C VAL A 65 -7.67 -9.11 -1.79
N LEU A 66 -8.87 -8.65 -1.40
CA LEU A 66 -10.07 -9.46 -1.25
C LEU A 66 -11.15 -8.93 -2.21
N PRO A 67 -11.22 -9.42 -3.46
CA PRO A 67 -12.32 -9.08 -4.35
C PRO A 67 -13.64 -9.63 -3.78
N GLU A 68 -14.76 -8.99 -4.14
CA GLU A 68 -16.13 -9.44 -3.79
C GLU A 68 -16.54 -9.25 -2.31
N ILE A 69 -15.94 -8.28 -1.60
CA ILE A 69 -16.35 -7.89 -0.25
C ILE A 69 -17.18 -6.59 -0.28
N ASP A 70 -18.19 -6.51 0.59
CA ASP A 70 -19.02 -5.31 0.79
C ASP A 70 -18.64 -4.58 2.08
N HIS A 71 -18.29 -5.34 3.13
CA HIS A 71 -17.98 -4.81 4.45
C HIS A 71 -16.63 -5.35 4.97
N ILE A 72 -15.91 -4.49 5.69
CA ILE A 72 -14.64 -4.81 6.33
C ILE A 72 -14.83 -4.69 7.84
N GLN A 73 -14.45 -5.71 8.59
CA GLN A 73 -14.38 -5.67 10.05
C GLN A 73 -12.92 -5.84 10.47
N ARG A 74 -12.42 -4.90 11.27
CA ARG A 74 -11.14 -5.09 11.95
C ARG A 74 -11.33 -6.11 13.08
N LEU A 75 -10.45 -7.11 13.11
CA LEU A 75 -10.41 -8.18 14.09
C LEU A 75 -9.05 -8.16 14.77
N VAL A 76 -9.04 -8.26 16.09
CA VAL A 76 -7.81 -8.40 16.88
C VAL A 76 -7.82 -9.74 17.56
N TYR A 77 -6.68 -10.40 17.55
CA TYR A 77 -6.50 -11.63 18.29
C TYR A 77 -6.22 -11.30 19.76
N ALA A 78 -7.16 -11.61 20.64
CA ALA A 78 -7.02 -11.43 22.08
C ALA A 78 -7.57 -12.67 22.79
N ASP A 79 -6.86 -13.13 23.82
CA ASP A 79 -7.30 -14.25 24.67
C ASP A 79 -7.66 -15.54 23.92
N GLY A 80 -6.96 -15.80 22.80
CA GLY A 80 -7.18 -17.00 21.98
C GLY A 80 -8.36 -16.92 21.02
N THR A 81 -9.01 -15.75 20.89
CA THR A 81 -10.16 -15.54 20.00
C THR A 81 -10.00 -14.27 19.16
N LEU A 82 -10.61 -14.26 17.98
CA LEU A 82 -10.71 -13.05 17.15
C LEU A 82 -11.91 -12.24 17.60
N ALA A 83 -11.66 -11.06 18.16
CA ALA A 83 -12.70 -10.13 18.58
C ALA A 83 -12.71 -8.90 17.66
N PRO A 84 -13.91 -8.35 17.34
CA PRO A 84 -14.00 -7.09 16.62
C PRO A 84 -13.48 -5.96 17.52
N LYS A 85 -12.66 -5.07 16.96
CA LYS A 85 -12.13 -3.90 17.67
C LYS A 85 -12.33 -2.67 16.78
N ASP A 86 -13.10 -1.71 17.29
CA ASP A 86 -13.41 -0.46 16.58
C ASP A 86 -12.30 0.59 16.71
N ALA A 87 -11.35 0.38 17.62
CA ALA A 87 -10.22 1.28 17.78
C ALA A 87 -9.30 1.22 16.55
N GLU A 88 -8.86 2.38 16.05
CA GLU A 88 -7.90 2.55 14.94
C GLU A 88 -6.43 2.51 15.39
N GLU A 89 -6.16 2.16 16.65
CA GLU A 89 -4.77 2.08 17.14
C GLU A 89 -3.99 1.01 16.39
N PRO A 90 -2.76 1.27 15.91
CA PRO A 90 -1.93 0.23 15.32
C PRO A 90 -1.72 -0.86 16.37
N ASP A 91 -2.28 -2.04 16.09
CA ASP A 91 -2.18 -3.20 16.96
C ASP A 91 -1.46 -4.27 16.15
N ASP A 92 -0.35 -4.76 16.68
CA ASP A 92 0.53 -5.72 16.00
C ASP A 92 -0.19 -7.07 15.73
N GLU A 93 -1.35 -7.31 16.35
CA GLU A 93 -2.20 -8.48 16.15
C GLU A 93 -3.57 -8.18 15.53
N ALA A 94 -3.65 -7.19 14.62
CA ALA A 94 -4.86 -6.93 13.85
C ALA A 94 -4.87 -7.59 12.46
N VAL A 95 -6.03 -8.13 12.07
CA VAL A 95 -6.36 -8.57 10.71
C VAL A 95 -7.71 -7.99 10.30
N PHE A 96 -8.02 -7.99 9.00
CA PHE A 96 -9.28 -7.46 8.49
C PHE A 96 -10.12 -8.59 7.90
N GLY A 97 -11.27 -8.89 8.49
CA GLY A 97 -12.25 -9.80 7.90
C GLY A 97 -13.05 -9.08 6.81
N GLY A 98 -13.10 -9.66 5.62
CA GLY A 98 -13.95 -9.20 4.51
C GLY A 98 -15.22 -10.04 4.41
N TYR A 99 -16.37 -9.37 4.29
CA TYR A 99 -17.69 -10.00 4.31
C TYR A 99 -18.54 -9.60 3.09
N ASP A 100 -19.35 -10.52 2.60
CA ASP A 100 -20.35 -10.27 1.55
C ASP A 100 -21.58 -9.52 2.10
N ALA A 101 -22.45 -9.03 1.23
CA ALA A 101 -23.70 -8.34 1.59
C ALA A 101 -24.65 -9.17 2.48
N ARG A 102 -24.46 -10.49 2.55
CA ARG A 102 -25.25 -11.40 3.39
C ARG A 102 -24.59 -11.65 4.75
N GLY A 103 -23.44 -11.04 5.01
CA GLY A 103 -22.66 -11.19 6.24
C GLY A 103 -21.86 -12.50 6.30
N GLY A 104 -21.63 -13.16 5.16
CA GLY A 104 -20.76 -14.31 5.02
C GLY A 104 -19.30 -13.87 4.87
N LEU A 105 -18.39 -14.56 5.57
CA LEU A 105 -16.96 -14.32 5.45
C LEU A 105 -16.45 -14.74 4.07
N VAL A 106 -15.84 -13.81 3.36
CA VAL A 106 -15.15 -14.05 2.08
C VAL A 106 -13.69 -14.43 2.34
N GLY A 107 -13.01 -13.71 3.23
CA GLY A 107 -11.61 -13.96 3.56
C GLY A 107 -11.05 -12.96 4.56
N TYR A 108 -9.74 -13.02 4.78
CA TYR A 108 -9.00 -12.12 5.67
C TYR A 108 -7.91 -11.37 4.90
N ALA A 109 -7.79 -10.07 5.13
CA ALA A 109 -6.63 -9.30 4.71
C ALA A 109 -5.68 -9.16 5.91
N ILE A 110 -4.47 -9.65 5.73
CA ILE A 110 -3.47 -9.84 6.79
C ILE A 110 -2.35 -8.83 6.56
N PRO A 111 -2.18 -7.84 7.44
CA PRO A 111 -1.02 -6.95 7.39
C PRO A 111 0.21 -7.75 7.82
N SER A 112 1.31 -7.56 7.11
CA SER A 112 2.58 -8.21 7.41
C SER A 112 3.73 -7.32 7.02
N ALA A 113 4.81 -7.41 7.77
CA ALA A 113 6.01 -6.62 7.55
C ALA A 113 7.24 -7.46 7.84
N GLY A 114 8.33 -7.15 7.13
CA GLY A 114 9.62 -7.77 7.39
C GLY A 114 10.73 -7.14 6.56
N PRO A 115 11.98 -7.54 6.79
CA PRO A 115 13.13 -6.94 6.15
C PRO A 115 13.06 -7.13 4.63
N GLY A 116 13.27 -6.07 3.85
CA GLY A 116 13.48 -6.10 2.40
C GLY A 116 14.96 -6.26 2.04
N PHE A 117 15.36 -5.69 0.91
CA PHE A 117 16.77 -5.51 0.55
C PHE A 117 17.35 -4.23 1.15
N GLN A 118 16.61 -3.11 1.14
CA GLN A 118 17.08 -1.83 1.67
C GLN A 118 16.47 -1.46 3.03
N ASP A 119 15.17 -1.70 3.20
CA ASP A 119 14.40 -1.33 4.40
C ASP A 119 13.26 -2.35 4.60
N THR A 120 12.48 -2.18 5.66
CA THR A 120 11.27 -2.97 5.93
C THR A 120 10.25 -2.78 4.82
N ILE A 121 9.68 -3.88 4.34
CA ILE A 121 8.55 -3.89 3.41
C ILE A 121 7.29 -4.15 4.25
N HIS A 122 6.34 -3.22 4.18
CA HIS A 122 5.00 -3.39 4.72
C HIS A 122 4.06 -3.77 3.59
N LEU A 123 3.37 -4.89 3.74
CA LEU A 123 2.42 -5.40 2.76
C LEU A 123 1.14 -5.88 3.43
N LEU A 124 0.09 -5.92 2.64
CA LEU A 124 -1.18 -6.53 2.98
C LEU A 124 -1.41 -7.66 1.98
N TYR A 125 -1.83 -8.83 2.45
CA TYR A 125 -2.22 -9.91 1.55
C TYR A 125 -3.56 -10.50 1.94
N GLY A 126 -4.34 -10.91 0.94
CA GLY A 126 -5.63 -11.55 1.12
C GLY A 126 -5.46 -13.06 1.28
N TYR A 127 -6.21 -13.66 2.19
CA TYR A 127 -6.21 -15.09 2.46
C TYR A 127 -7.64 -15.62 2.59
N VAL A 128 -7.93 -16.70 1.88
CA VAL A 128 -9.23 -17.40 1.95
C VAL A 128 -9.01 -18.75 2.64
N PRO A 129 -9.47 -18.93 3.89
CA PRO A 129 -9.22 -20.17 4.63
C PRO A 129 -9.90 -21.40 4.01
N ALA A 130 -11.09 -21.22 3.41
CA ALA A 130 -11.83 -22.32 2.78
C ALA A 130 -11.07 -22.93 1.58
N ALA A 131 -10.40 -22.09 0.79
CA ALA A 131 -9.59 -22.52 -0.35
C ALA A 131 -8.13 -22.80 0.03
N ARG A 132 -7.68 -22.32 1.20
CA ARG A 132 -6.26 -22.28 1.61
C ARG A 132 -5.37 -21.61 0.57
N MET A 133 -5.78 -20.43 0.10
CA MET A 133 -5.06 -19.68 -0.93
C MET A 133 -4.93 -18.21 -0.55
N VAL A 134 -3.84 -17.61 -1.00
CA VAL A 134 -3.69 -16.16 -1.11
C VAL A 134 -4.48 -15.68 -2.32
N THR A 135 -5.23 -14.61 -2.17
CA THR A 135 -6.07 -14.03 -3.24
C THR A 135 -5.43 -12.84 -3.92
N GLY A 136 -4.42 -12.24 -3.29
CA GLY A 136 -3.66 -11.13 -3.83
C GLY A 136 -2.78 -10.50 -2.75
N MET A 137 -1.95 -9.56 -3.16
CA MET A 137 -1.13 -8.75 -2.26
C MET A 137 -1.11 -7.28 -2.70
N GLU A 138 -0.83 -6.40 -1.74
CA GLU A 138 -0.57 -4.99 -1.97
C GLU A 138 0.57 -4.52 -1.07
N ILE A 139 1.53 -3.79 -1.64
CA ILE A 139 2.58 -3.14 -0.85
C ILE A 139 2.02 -1.84 -0.28
N LEU A 140 2.02 -1.71 1.04
CA LEU A 140 1.58 -0.51 1.76
C LEU A 140 2.69 0.52 1.88
N GLU A 141 3.90 0.06 2.21
CA GLU A 141 5.11 0.89 2.31
C GLU A 141 6.35 0.09 1.93
N SER A 142 7.24 0.71 1.16
CA SER A 142 8.53 0.13 0.77
C SER A 142 9.51 1.22 0.37
N ARG A 143 10.78 1.05 0.74
CA ARG A 143 11.90 1.92 0.33
C ARG A 143 12.95 1.18 -0.48
N GLU A 144 12.49 0.25 -1.31
CA GLU A 144 13.33 -0.53 -2.22
C GLU A 144 13.90 0.31 -3.38
N THR A 145 14.96 -0.20 -4.01
CA THR A 145 15.73 0.55 -5.00
C THR A 145 14.86 0.90 -6.22
N PRO A 146 14.71 2.19 -6.59
CA PRO A 146 13.92 2.60 -7.75
C PRO A 146 14.43 1.96 -9.05
N GLY A 147 13.49 1.46 -9.87
CA GLY A 147 13.79 0.78 -11.15
C GLY A 147 14.28 -0.66 -11.01
N LEU A 148 14.45 -1.15 -9.78
CA LEU A 148 14.89 -2.51 -9.49
C LEU A 148 13.93 -3.17 -8.49
N GLY A 149 14.11 -2.90 -7.20
CA GLY A 149 13.35 -3.53 -6.11
C GLY A 149 11.90 -3.05 -6.03
N ASP A 150 11.61 -1.84 -6.49
CA ASP A 150 10.25 -1.29 -6.58
C ASP A 150 9.33 -2.03 -7.57
N LYS A 151 9.90 -2.91 -8.41
CA LYS A 151 9.13 -3.78 -9.30
C LYS A 151 8.21 -4.74 -8.55
N ILE A 152 8.47 -5.02 -7.27
CA ILE A 152 7.58 -5.87 -6.45
C ILE A 152 6.15 -5.32 -6.32
N TYR A 153 5.92 -4.03 -6.63
CA TYR A 153 4.58 -3.42 -6.70
C TYR A 153 4.28 -2.72 -8.04
N LYS A 154 5.29 -2.47 -8.87
CA LYS A 154 5.10 -1.84 -10.19
C LYS A 154 4.94 -2.84 -11.33
N ASP A 155 5.49 -4.04 -11.19
CA ASP A 155 5.36 -5.10 -12.18
C ASP A 155 4.07 -5.88 -11.90
N GLN A 156 3.02 -5.55 -12.66
CA GLN A 156 1.72 -6.19 -12.48
C GLN A 156 1.79 -7.71 -12.72
N SER A 157 2.71 -8.19 -13.58
CA SER A 157 2.86 -9.63 -13.80
C SER A 157 3.29 -10.35 -12.52
N PHE A 158 4.20 -9.75 -11.75
CA PHE A 158 4.62 -10.29 -10.46
C PHE A 158 3.51 -10.20 -9.40
N VAL A 159 2.78 -9.08 -9.33
CA VAL A 159 1.68 -8.90 -8.36
C VAL A 159 0.55 -9.90 -8.63
N ASP A 160 0.24 -10.15 -9.90
CA ASP A 160 -0.84 -11.07 -10.31
C ASP A 160 -0.51 -12.54 -10.00
N GLU A 161 0.76 -12.92 -9.86
CA GLU A 161 1.14 -14.29 -9.46
C GLU A 161 0.66 -14.65 -8.05
N PHE A 162 0.38 -13.66 -7.20
CA PHE A 162 -0.20 -13.89 -5.88
C PHE A 162 -1.71 -14.09 -5.92
N ALA A 163 -2.35 -13.88 -7.08
CA ALA A 163 -3.77 -14.19 -7.26
C ALA A 163 -3.96 -15.71 -7.37
N ARG A 164 -4.62 -16.31 -6.37
CA ARG A 164 -4.85 -17.77 -6.25
C ARG A 164 -3.57 -18.58 -6.00
N LEU A 165 -2.69 -18.06 -5.17
CA LEU A 165 -1.46 -18.75 -4.77
C LEU A 165 -1.72 -19.69 -3.58
N ALA A 166 -1.42 -20.97 -3.73
CA ALA A 166 -1.63 -21.96 -2.67
C ALA A 166 -0.63 -21.74 -1.52
N VAL A 167 -1.12 -21.81 -0.28
CA VAL A 167 -0.26 -21.66 0.92
C VAL A 167 0.35 -22.98 1.41
N ALA A 168 -0.06 -24.11 0.82
CA ALA A 168 0.41 -25.44 1.16
C ALA A 168 0.66 -26.26 -0.13
N PRO A 169 1.88 -26.79 -0.36
CA PRO A 169 3.10 -26.61 0.44
C PRO A 169 3.54 -25.14 0.52
N GLU A 170 4.48 -24.82 1.41
CA GLU A 170 4.93 -23.44 1.67
C GLU A 170 5.27 -22.69 0.37
N ILE A 171 4.96 -21.39 0.30
CA ILE A 171 5.15 -20.59 -0.91
C ILE A 171 6.65 -20.46 -1.20
N ARG A 172 7.04 -20.61 -2.47
CA ARG A 172 8.43 -20.55 -2.90
C ARG A 172 8.65 -19.55 -4.04
N ALA A 173 9.60 -18.65 -3.84
CA ALA A 173 10.11 -17.82 -4.92
C ALA A 173 11.15 -18.61 -5.75
N VAL A 174 10.89 -18.78 -7.05
CA VAL A 174 11.75 -19.49 -8.00
C VAL A 174 12.36 -18.53 -9.02
N LYS A 175 13.19 -19.01 -9.93
CA LYS A 175 13.77 -18.16 -10.98
C LYS A 175 12.68 -17.76 -11.97
N LYS A 176 12.73 -16.55 -12.51
CA LYS A 176 11.79 -16.10 -13.55
C LYS A 176 11.59 -17.13 -14.66
N GLY A 177 10.32 -17.43 -14.98
CA GLY A 177 9.89 -18.39 -16.00
C GLY A 177 10.04 -19.85 -15.58
N THR A 178 10.16 -20.15 -14.28
CA THR A 178 10.34 -21.53 -13.77
C THR A 178 9.28 -21.97 -12.77
N ALA A 179 8.34 -21.09 -12.40
CA ALA A 179 7.19 -21.47 -11.59
C ALA A 179 6.34 -22.52 -12.32
N THR A 180 6.13 -23.65 -11.65
CA THR A 180 5.35 -24.78 -12.17
C THR A 180 4.32 -25.28 -11.17
N ALA A 181 4.56 -25.08 -9.88
CA ALA A 181 3.65 -25.48 -8.81
C ALA A 181 2.72 -24.32 -8.42
N PRO A 182 1.51 -24.61 -7.88
CA PRO A 182 0.53 -23.59 -7.50
C PRO A 182 0.93 -22.75 -6.28
N ASN A 183 2.03 -23.09 -5.61
CA ASN A 183 2.63 -22.35 -4.50
C ASN A 183 3.96 -21.68 -4.90
N GLU A 184 4.31 -21.65 -6.19
CA GLU A 184 5.53 -21.00 -6.69
C GLU A 184 5.23 -19.63 -7.29
N VAL A 185 6.15 -18.70 -7.08
CA VAL A 185 6.15 -17.35 -7.65
C VAL A 185 7.50 -17.12 -8.33
N ASP A 186 7.50 -16.64 -9.55
CA ASP A 186 8.67 -16.24 -10.31
C ASP A 186 9.29 -14.97 -9.70
N ALA A 187 10.55 -15.05 -9.27
CA ALA A 187 11.28 -13.90 -8.82
C ALA A 187 11.61 -12.94 -9.98
N ILE A 188 11.59 -11.64 -9.70
CA ILE A 188 11.89 -10.62 -10.69
C ILE A 188 13.40 -10.57 -10.96
N THR A 189 13.79 -10.73 -12.23
CA THR A 189 15.20 -10.59 -12.65
C THR A 189 15.75 -9.21 -12.27
N GLY A 190 16.87 -9.20 -11.55
CA GLY A 190 17.49 -7.99 -11.02
C GLY A 190 16.96 -7.58 -9.64
N ALA A 191 15.77 -8.03 -9.24
CA ALA A 191 15.15 -7.72 -7.94
C ALA A 191 14.85 -8.99 -7.12
N THR A 192 15.74 -9.99 -7.23
CA THR A 192 15.56 -11.31 -6.63
C THR A 192 15.46 -11.26 -5.10
N ILE A 193 16.23 -10.39 -4.45
CA ILE A 193 16.21 -10.27 -2.98
C ILE A 193 14.87 -9.71 -2.51
N SER A 194 14.40 -8.62 -3.12
CA SER A 194 13.11 -8.00 -2.81
C SER A 194 11.93 -8.94 -3.11
N SER A 195 11.99 -9.68 -4.23
CA SER A 195 10.96 -10.68 -4.58
C SER A 195 10.88 -11.81 -3.55
N LYS A 196 12.04 -12.35 -3.13
CA LYS A 196 12.12 -13.37 -2.07
C LYS A 196 11.69 -12.83 -0.71
N ALA A 197 11.91 -11.54 -0.44
CA ALA A 197 11.48 -10.90 0.78
C ALA A 197 9.95 -10.90 0.90
N VAL A 198 9.24 -10.54 -0.18
CA VAL A 198 7.76 -10.59 -0.23
C VAL A 198 7.25 -11.99 0.11
N VAL A 199 7.77 -13.03 -0.54
CA VAL A 199 7.37 -14.42 -0.27
C VAL A 199 7.66 -14.82 1.17
N ARG A 200 8.83 -14.47 1.70
CA ARG A 200 9.18 -14.72 3.11
C ARG A 200 8.19 -14.06 4.07
N ILE A 201 7.89 -12.78 3.87
CA ILE A 201 6.98 -12.01 4.73
C ILE A 201 5.59 -12.67 4.75
N ILE A 202 5.09 -13.12 3.59
CA ILE A 202 3.80 -13.81 3.51
C ILE A 202 3.86 -15.16 4.23
N ASN A 203 4.94 -15.93 4.09
CA ASN A 203 5.08 -17.20 4.80
C ASN A 203 5.16 -17.01 6.32
N GLU A 204 5.87 -16.00 6.81
CA GLU A 204 5.92 -15.64 8.23
C GLU A 204 4.53 -15.22 8.75
N GLY A 205 3.78 -14.43 7.95
CA GLY A 205 2.39 -14.09 8.22
C GLY A 205 1.50 -15.35 8.29
N ASN A 206 1.67 -16.28 7.36
CA ASN A 206 0.93 -17.54 7.34
C ASN A 206 1.21 -18.40 8.58
N GLN A 207 2.48 -18.53 8.98
CA GLN A 207 2.85 -19.25 10.20
C GLN A 207 2.20 -18.64 11.45
N ARG A 208 2.07 -17.31 11.49
CA ARG A 208 1.44 -16.59 12.59
C ARG A 208 -0.08 -16.77 12.61
N TRP A 209 -0.74 -16.69 11.45
CA TRP A 209 -2.18 -16.49 11.36
C TRP A 209 -2.99 -17.71 10.95
N LEU A 210 -2.48 -18.62 10.10
CA LEU A 210 -3.35 -19.64 9.49
C LEU A 210 -3.99 -20.60 10.51
N SER A 211 -3.36 -20.83 11.66
CA SER A 211 -3.94 -21.65 12.74
C SER A 211 -4.98 -20.89 13.60
N ARG A 212 -4.98 -19.55 13.52
CA ARG A 212 -5.84 -18.64 14.31
C ARG A 212 -7.06 -18.17 13.53
N LEU A 213 -7.05 -18.28 12.20
CA LEU A 213 -8.10 -17.79 11.31
C LEU A 213 -9.13 -18.91 10.99
N PRO A 214 -10.36 -18.84 11.53
CA PRO A 214 -11.39 -19.84 11.24
C PRO A 214 -11.91 -19.69 9.81
N ALA A 215 -12.27 -20.82 9.16
CA ALA A 215 -12.87 -20.79 7.82
C ALA A 215 -14.31 -20.29 7.78
N SER A 216 -14.98 -20.26 8.93
CA SER A 216 -16.28 -19.63 9.12
C SER A 216 -16.14 -18.74 10.34
N SER A 217 -16.23 -17.42 10.15
CA SER A 217 -16.41 -16.53 11.28
C SER A 217 -17.82 -16.80 11.84
N ALA A 218 -17.91 -17.59 12.89
CA ALA A 218 -19.06 -17.53 13.77
C ALA A 218 -19.15 -16.06 14.22
N GLN A 219 -20.12 -15.33 13.68
CA GLN A 219 -20.26 -13.89 13.84
C GLN A 219 -20.20 -13.52 15.34
N PRO A 220 -19.25 -12.68 15.78
CA PRO A 220 -19.58 -11.74 16.83
C PRO A 220 -20.65 -10.84 16.21
N GLN A 221 -21.88 -10.95 16.69
CA GLN A 221 -22.97 -10.05 16.35
C GLN A 221 -22.59 -8.63 16.82
N ALA A 222 -21.71 -7.95 16.08
CA ALA A 222 -21.64 -6.51 16.08
C ALA A 222 -22.94 -6.05 15.41
N GLU A 223 -23.97 -5.99 16.25
CA GLU A 223 -25.11 -5.09 16.17
C GLU A 223 -25.60 -4.83 14.76
N ARG A 224 -26.76 -5.41 14.46
CA ARG A 224 -27.80 -4.81 13.63
C ARG A 224 -28.23 -3.46 14.23
N ARG A 225 -27.29 -2.53 14.46
CA ARG A 225 -27.61 -1.14 14.66
C ARG A 225 -27.87 -0.60 13.28
N ALA A 226 -29.12 -0.77 12.88
CA ALA A 226 -29.74 0.04 11.85
C ALA A 226 -29.15 1.45 11.96
N VAL A 227 -28.49 1.90 10.90
CA VAL A 227 -28.44 3.34 10.62
C VAL A 227 -29.89 3.80 10.79
N PRO A 228 -30.22 4.66 11.76
CA PRO A 228 -31.57 5.20 11.82
C PRO A 228 -31.80 5.82 10.45
N GLU A 229 -32.83 5.36 9.73
CA GLU A 229 -33.36 6.12 8.61
C GLU A 229 -33.41 7.58 9.05
N PRO A 230 -32.95 8.53 8.23
CA PRO A 230 -33.19 9.94 8.54
C PRO A 230 -34.69 10.09 8.64
N GLU A 231 -35.17 10.25 9.87
CA GLU A 231 -36.56 10.39 10.22
C GLU A 231 -37.12 11.52 9.35
N LEU A 232 -37.81 11.17 8.27
CA LEU A 232 -38.51 12.12 7.42
C LEU A 232 -39.51 12.79 8.36
N ARG A 233 -39.19 14.01 8.79
CA ARG A 233 -40.06 14.86 9.60
C ARG A 233 -41.46 14.80 9.01
N GLN A 234 -42.33 14.04 9.67
CA GLN A 234 -43.75 14.06 9.43
C GLN A 234 -44.20 15.49 9.73
N ARG A 235 -44.41 16.28 8.69
CA ARG A 235 -45.09 17.55 8.81
C ARG A 235 -46.53 17.24 9.24
N PRO A 236 -47.03 17.79 10.35
CA PRO A 236 -48.40 17.55 10.76
C PRO A 236 -49.37 18.04 9.68
N SER A 237 -50.33 17.17 9.39
CA SER A 237 -51.52 17.44 8.60
C SER A 237 -52.31 18.60 9.21
N THR A 238 -52.17 19.79 8.64
CA THR A 238 -53.10 20.88 8.93
C THR A 238 -54.40 20.62 8.17
N THR A 239 -55.37 20.07 8.88
CA THR A 239 -56.78 20.05 8.49
C THR A 239 -57.35 21.45 8.58
N SER A 240 -57.94 21.97 7.48
CA SER A 240 -59.18 22.77 7.51
C SER A 240 -59.67 23.16 6.10
N PRO A 241 -60.97 23.45 5.93
CA PRO A 241 -61.79 22.95 4.82
C PRO A 241 -62.31 24.04 3.87
N LEU A 242 -63.13 23.60 2.91
CA LEU A 242 -63.94 24.35 1.94
C LEU A 242 -63.23 24.82 0.66
N SER A 243 -63.60 24.22 -0.48
CA SER A 243 -64.58 24.85 -1.38
C SER A 243 -64.93 23.90 -2.53
N GLN A 244 -66.24 23.82 -2.81
CA GLN A 244 -66.84 23.04 -3.89
C GLN A 244 -66.65 23.68 -5.27
N ARG A 245 -66.99 22.87 -6.30
CA ARG A 245 -67.19 23.15 -7.75
C ARG A 245 -65.92 22.91 -8.56
N GLY A 246 -65.90 22.12 -9.64
CA GLY A 246 -66.95 21.49 -10.45
C GLY A 246 -66.39 21.30 -11.87
N ALA A 247 -67.00 20.39 -12.65
CA ALA A 247 -66.78 20.08 -14.08
C ALA A 247 -65.60 19.13 -14.40
N ARG A 248 -65.81 17.91 -14.92
CA ARG A 248 -66.36 17.42 -16.21
C ARG A 248 -65.40 17.54 -17.41
N GLY A 249 -65.14 16.40 -18.06
CA GLY A 249 -64.42 16.18 -19.33
C GLY A 249 -63.26 15.19 -19.07
N ASP A 250 -63.30 13.90 -19.42
CA ASP A 250 -63.57 13.19 -20.69
C ASP A 250 -62.70 13.62 -21.88
N PHE A 251 -62.32 12.64 -22.70
CA PHE A 251 -61.31 12.59 -23.78
C PHE A 251 -59.87 12.28 -23.33
N GLY A 252 -59.11 11.35 -23.91
CA GLY A 252 -59.32 10.50 -25.07
C GLY A 252 -57.99 9.80 -25.41
N ARG A 253 -58.07 8.56 -25.90
CA ARG A 253 -56.95 7.76 -26.43
C ARG A 253 -56.22 8.48 -27.57
N HIS A 254 -54.89 8.35 -27.65
CA HIS A 254 -54.10 8.24 -28.90
C HIS A 254 -52.72 7.68 -28.51
N ARG A 255 -52.40 6.40 -28.78
CA ARG A 255 -51.89 5.77 -30.02
C ARG A 255 -50.51 6.30 -30.46
N SER A 256 -49.51 5.40 -30.33
CA SER A 256 -48.36 5.14 -31.22
C SER A 256 -47.54 6.31 -31.74
N HIS A 257 -46.24 6.32 -31.42
CA HIS A 257 -45.23 6.45 -32.47
C HIS A 257 -43.96 5.66 -32.11
N ARG A 258 -43.59 4.77 -33.02
CA ARG A 258 -42.38 3.97 -33.09
C ARG A 258 -41.49 4.72 -34.08
N GLU A 259 -40.31 5.13 -33.67
CA GLU A 259 -39.29 5.63 -34.61
C GLU A 259 -38.02 4.82 -34.45
N THR A 260 -37.82 4.00 -35.47
CA THR A 260 -36.60 3.30 -35.84
C THR A 260 -35.64 4.33 -36.46
N ILE A 261 -34.39 4.36 -36.02
CA ILE A 261 -33.30 4.92 -36.80
C ILE A 261 -32.19 3.87 -36.89
N ASP A 262 -32.12 3.26 -38.06
CA ASP A 262 -30.97 2.56 -38.58
C ASP A 262 -29.89 3.58 -38.97
N GLY A 263 -28.63 3.29 -38.63
CA GLY A 263 -27.49 4.13 -38.93
C GLY A 263 -26.23 3.29 -39.10
N HIS A 264 -26.11 2.74 -40.31
CA HIS A 264 -25.04 1.91 -40.85
C HIS A 264 -23.62 2.50 -40.68
N PHE A 265 -22.67 1.59 -40.43
CA PHE A 265 -21.32 1.48 -41.01
C PHE A 265 -20.37 2.69 -40.91
N LEU A 266 -19.17 2.45 -40.35
CA LEU A 266 -17.93 2.55 -41.14
C LEU A 266 -16.77 1.84 -40.42
N SER A 267 -16.27 0.82 -41.12
CA SER A 267 -15.06 0.05 -40.90
C SER A 267 -13.85 0.80 -41.48
N ALA A 268 -12.76 0.91 -40.70
CA ALA A 268 -11.41 1.17 -41.22
C ALA A 268 -10.40 0.69 -40.15
N ALA A 269 -9.79 -0.49 -40.28
CA ALA A 269 -8.60 -0.78 -41.10
C ALA A 269 -7.33 -0.03 -40.63
N SER A 270 -6.45 -0.83 -40.02
CA SER A 270 -5.07 -0.56 -39.61
C SER A 270 -4.15 -0.17 -40.78
N PRO A 271 -3.01 0.48 -40.49
CA PRO A 271 -1.78 0.22 -41.22
C PRO A 271 -0.68 -0.35 -40.29
N ARG A 272 0.01 -1.38 -40.79
CA ARG A 272 1.24 -1.94 -40.25
C ARG A 272 2.45 -1.04 -40.56
N LYS A 273 3.48 -1.21 -39.71
CA LYS A 273 4.92 -1.34 -40.04
C LYS A 273 5.82 -0.11 -39.87
N ALA A 274 6.75 -0.21 -38.92
CA ALA A 274 8.18 0.09 -39.12
C ALA A 274 9.04 -0.41 -37.93
N ALA A 275 9.93 -1.36 -38.21
CA ALA A 275 11.23 -1.56 -37.53
C ALA A 275 12.29 -1.06 -38.53
N PRO A 276 13.45 -0.52 -38.10
CA PRO A 276 14.60 -1.32 -37.60
C PRO A 276 15.38 -0.54 -36.48
N LEU A 277 16.50 -0.94 -35.87
CA LEU A 277 17.78 -1.46 -36.37
C LEU A 277 18.63 -1.93 -35.15
N ASN A 278 19.27 -3.08 -35.27
CA ASN A 278 20.19 -3.66 -34.28
C ASN A 278 21.64 -3.26 -34.62
N PRO A 279 22.48 -2.78 -33.70
CA PRO A 279 23.93 -2.74 -33.93
C PRO A 279 24.59 -4.07 -33.52
N ALA A 280 25.37 -4.61 -34.47
CA ALA A 280 26.16 -5.85 -34.39
C ALA A 280 27.31 -5.76 -33.36
N PRO A 281 27.95 -6.90 -33.00
CA PRO A 281 28.90 -6.99 -31.90
C PRO A 281 30.31 -6.51 -32.29
N HIS A 282 31.05 -5.95 -31.34
CA HIS A 282 32.47 -5.64 -31.50
C HIS A 282 33.37 -6.77 -30.95
N PRO A 283 34.57 -6.96 -31.54
CA PRO A 283 35.25 -8.23 -31.61
C PRO A 283 36.16 -8.56 -30.41
N GLU A 284 36.45 -9.85 -30.35
CA GLU A 284 37.42 -10.56 -29.52
C GLU A 284 38.80 -9.87 -29.48
N SER A 285 39.40 -9.84 -28.29
CA SER A 285 40.84 -9.69 -28.11
C SER A 285 41.39 -11.02 -27.61
N GLU A 286 42.10 -11.72 -28.49
CA GLU A 286 42.88 -12.91 -28.23
C GLU A 286 43.97 -12.68 -27.14
N LEU A 287 44.00 -13.63 -26.20
CA LEU A 287 45.15 -14.33 -25.57
C LEU A 287 46.58 -13.78 -25.76
N PRO A 288 47.47 -14.04 -24.77
CA PRO A 288 48.28 -15.25 -24.92
C PRO A 288 48.45 -16.10 -23.66
N ALA A 289 48.70 -17.37 -23.96
CA ALA A 289 49.01 -18.47 -23.07
C ALA A 289 50.15 -18.18 -22.06
N GLY A 290 49.94 -18.65 -20.82
CA GLY A 290 50.93 -18.65 -19.75
C GLY A 290 50.93 -19.98 -18.98
N SER A 291 51.74 -20.93 -19.47
CA SER A 291 52.59 -21.85 -18.70
C SER A 291 52.06 -22.63 -17.46
N ARG A 292 51.93 -23.95 -17.69
CA ARG A 292 52.39 -25.12 -16.89
C ARG A 292 51.68 -25.50 -15.57
N PRO A 293 51.33 -26.80 -15.39
CA PRO A 293 51.14 -27.41 -14.08
C PRO A 293 52.43 -28.08 -13.59
N LEU A 294 52.73 -27.98 -12.29
CA LEU A 294 53.73 -28.80 -11.60
C LEU A 294 53.20 -29.18 -10.21
N GLU A 295 53.09 -30.50 -10.00
CA GLU A 295 53.34 -31.29 -8.77
C GLU A 295 52.60 -30.93 -7.47
N ALA A 296 51.76 -31.82 -6.90
CA ALA A 296 52.04 -33.09 -6.18
C ALA A 296 52.15 -32.89 -4.65
N GLY A 297 51.45 -33.75 -3.89
CA GLY A 297 51.77 -34.09 -2.51
C GLY A 297 50.75 -33.65 -1.44
N GLY A 298 50.14 -34.62 -0.75
CA GLY A 298 49.38 -34.43 0.48
C GLY A 298 48.09 -35.22 0.55
#